data_AF-A0A9D2GWA4-F1
#
_entry.id   AF-A0A9D2GWA4-F1
#
_cell.length_a   1.000
_cell.length_b   1.000
_cell.length_c   1.000
_cell.angle_alpha   90.00
_cell.angle_beta   90.00
_cell.angle_gamma   90.00
#
_symmetry.space_group_name_H-M   'P 1'
#
loop_
_entity.id
_entity.type
_entity.pdbx_description
1 polymer ?
#
loop_
_entity_poly.entity_id
_entity_poly.type
_entity_poly.pdbx_seq_one_letter_code
_entity_poly.pdbx_strand_id
1 'polypeptide(L)'
;MQERINKIRAVSADTADLLQAAYNKLLEKKEHAKLGNMSDVKEYQKEDAAFTKLLRGYEESFGIDKFESISEVYEYLIDCGYKVASRTLYDHKKKGYLTGSNGKYSLAEVEDYASKYLNKETINTDDFDGLSLVDKKNLAEIELKNLRAEREQIAIDEARGRLISRDIVDREFASRIEVIKRLLQEQEESLPVLLAGKSESEIRDIIAGSYKYIMESYSRELFKTQEVQDAAGNGI
;
A
#
# COMPACT_ATOMS: atom_id res chain seq x y z
N MET A 1 5.75 -18.89 10.23
CA MET A 1 7.03 -18.53 9.56
C MET A 1 7.93 -17.76 10.51
N GLN A 2 7.40 -16.74 11.19
CA GLN A 2 8.15 -15.91 12.15
C GLN A 2 8.84 -16.71 13.26
N GLU A 3 8.18 -17.74 13.79
CA GLU A 3 8.75 -18.59 14.83
C GLU A 3 9.96 -19.41 14.35
N ARG A 4 9.94 -19.86 13.09
CA ARG A 4 11.05 -20.59 12.46
C ARG A 4 12.26 -19.67 12.26
N ILE A 5 12.03 -18.43 11.84
CA ILE A 5 13.07 -17.40 11.76
C ILE A 5 13.65 -17.12 13.16
N ASN A 6 12.82 -17.09 14.20
CA ASN A 6 13.28 -16.91 15.58
C ASN A 6 14.12 -18.11 16.08
N LYS A 7 13.75 -19.35 15.71
CA LYS A 7 14.57 -20.55 15.99
C LYS A 7 15.94 -20.47 15.32
N ILE A 8 15.99 -20.00 14.06
CA ILE A 8 17.27 -19.74 13.38
C ILE A 8 18.04 -18.59 14.06
N ARG A 9 17.35 -17.53 14.51
CA ARG A 9 17.98 -16.40 15.22
C ARG A 9 18.69 -16.83 16.50
N ALA A 10 18.18 -17.85 17.18
CA ALA A 10 18.83 -18.43 18.36
C ALA A 10 20.16 -19.13 18.04
N VAL A 11 20.41 -19.48 16.78
CA VAL A 11 21.65 -20.15 16.32
C VAL A 11 22.53 -19.21 15.49
N SER A 12 21.94 -18.35 14.66
CA SER A 12 22.63 -17.38 13.79
C SER A 12 21.76 -16.14 13.59
N ALA A 13 22.15 -15.02 14.22
CA ALA A 13 21.46 -13.74 14.09
C ALA A 13 21.52 -13.19 12.66
N ASP A 14 22.70 -13.24 12.04
CA ASP A 14 22.92 -12.72 10.67
C ASP A 14 22.05 -13.44 9.64
N THR A 15 21.92 -14.77 9.76
CA THR A 15 21.06 -15.54 8.87
C THR A 15 19.58 -15.25 9.10
N ALA A 16 19.17 -15.10 10.36
CA ALA A 16 17.79 -14.78 10.68
C ALA A 16 17.37 -13.38 10.18
N ASP A 17 18.27 -12.40 10.20
CA ASP A 17 17.97 -11.06 9.71
C ASP A 17 17.80 -11.04 8.17
N LEU A 18 18.59 -11.83 7.44
CA LEU A 18 18.40 -12.05 6.01
C LEU A 18 17.05 -12.73 5.71
N LEU A 19 16.68 -13.75 6.49
CA LEU A 19 15.40 -14.43 6.36
C LEU A 19 14.22 -13.52 6.73
N GLN A 20 14.38 -12.66 7.73
CA GLN A 20 13.36 -11.68 8.11
C GLN A 20 13.11 -10.67 6.98
N ALA A 21 14.18 -10.16 6.35
CA ALA A 21 14.05 -9.25 5.22
C ALA A 21 13.34 -9.91 4.03
N ALA A 22 13.67 -11.17 3.72
CA ALA A 22 13.01 -11.94 2.68
C ALA A 22 11.54 -12.25 3.01
N TYR A 23 11.23 -12.55 4.27
CA TYR A 23 9.87 -12.77 4.74
C TYR A 23 9.00 -11.51 4.66
N ASN A 24 9.55 -10.35 5.02
CA ASN A 24 8.84 -9.07 4.91
C ASN A 24 8.48 -8.76 3.44
N LYS A 25 9.41 -8.98 2.50
CA LYS A 25 9.13 -8.88 1.05
C LYS A 25 8.04 -9.84 0.58
N LEU A 26 8.03 -11.06 1.12
CA LEU A 26 7.00 -12.04 0.82
C LEU A 26 5.61 -11.56 1.31
N LEU A 27 5.54 -10.94 2.48
CA LEU A 27 4.31 -10.37 3.02
C LEU A 27 3.78 -9.23 2.15
N GLU A 28 4.65 -8.32 1.70
CA GLU A 28 4.27 -7.25 0.76
C GLU A 28 3.64 -7.84 -0.51
N LYS A 29 4.27 -8.86 -1.09
CA LYS A 29 3.74 -9.55 -2.27
C LYS A 29 2.45 -10.32 -2.01
N LYS A 30 2.27 -10.87 -0.80
CA LYS A 30 1.00 -11.48 -0.39
C LYS A 30 -0.12 -10.44 -0.38
N GLU A 31 0.14 -9.25 0.13
CA GLU A 31 -0.84 -8.16 0.12
C GLU A 31 -1.15 -7.68 -1.30
N HIS A 32 -0.14 -7.59 -2.17
CA HIS A 32 -0.36 -7.32 -3.59
C HIS A 32 -1.18 -8.42 -4.27
N ALA A 33 -0.91 -9.69 -3.99
CA ALA A 33 -1.67 -10.81 -4.56
C ALA A 33 -3.14 -10.85 -4.10
N LYS A 34 -3.47 -10.32 -2.92
CA LYS A 34 -4.86 -10.21 -2.45
C LYS A 34 -5.67 -9.16 -3.22
N LEU A 35 -5.02 -8.08 -3.65
CA LEU A 35 -5.64 -6.97 -4.37
C LEU A 35 -5.43 -7.06 -5.89
N GLY A 36 -4.52 -7.92 -6.32
CA GLY A 36 -4.01 -8.04 -7.67
C GLY A 36 -4.75 -9.06 -8.52
N ASN A 37 -4.24 -9.24 -9.74
CA ASN A 37 -4.80 -10.17 -10.71
C ASN A 37 -4.17 -11.58 -10.57
N MET A 38 -4.64 -12.52 -11.38
CA MET A 38 -4.20 -13.93 -11.33
C MET A 38 -2.67 -14.11 -11.57
N SER A 39 -1.99 -13.14 -12.19
CA SER A 39 -0.53 -13.16 -12.34
C SER A 39 0.18 -12.93 -11.01
N ASP A 40 -0.31 -11.98 -10.22
CA ASP A 40 0.27 -11.60 -8.91
C ASP A 40 0.16 -12.76 -7.90
N VAL A 41 -0.95 -13.51 -7.96
CA VAL A 41 -1.15 -14.72 -7.14
C VAL A 41 -0.13 -15.81 -7.49
N LYS A 42 0.10 -16.07 -8.78
CA LYS A 42 1.07 -17.08 -9.23
C LYS A 42 2.49 -16.69 -8.88
N GLU A 43 2.81 -15.40 -8.97
CA GLU A 43 4.12 -14.88 -8.57
C GLU A 43 4.36 -15.04 -7.06
N TYR A 44 3.37 -14.67 -6.23
CA TYR A 44 3.42 -14.89 -4.78
C TYR A 44 3.62 -16.37 -4.43
N GLN A 45 2.85 -17.28 -5.02
CA GLN A 45 2.97 -18.72 -4.76
C GLN A 45 4.36 -19.27 -5.12
N LYS A 46 4.94 -18.81 -6.23
CA LYS A 46 6.28 -19.20 -6.66
C LYS A 46 7.34 -18.74 -5.66
N GLU A 47 7.21 -17.52 -5.16
CA GLU A 47 8.15 -16.96 -4.19
C GLU A 47 7.97 -17.55 -2.79
N ASP A 48 6.74 -17.86 -2.38
CA ASP A 48 6.46 -18.56 -1.12
C ASP A 48 7.10 -19.95 -1.09
N ALA A 49 6.98 -20.68 -2.20
CA ALA A 49 7.66 -21.97 -2.37
C ALA A 49 9.19 -21.83 -2.34
N ALA A 50 9.74 -20.78 -2.99
CA ALA A 50 11.18 -20.53 -3.00
C ALA A 50 11.71 -20.15 -1.61
N PHE A 51 11.00 -19.28 -0.90
CA PHE A 51 11.35 -18.86 0.46
C PHE A 51 11.27 -20.03 1.44
N THR A 52 10.21 -20.85 1.36
CA THR A 52 10.07 -22.06 2.16
C THR A 52 11.22 -23.03 1.93
N LYS A 53 11.65 -23.22 0.67
CA LYS A 53 12.81 -24.07 0.34
C LYS A 53 14.13 -23.51 0.89
N LEU A 54 14.31 -22.20 0.83
CA LEU A 54 15.50 -21.52 1.34
C LEU A 54 15.58 -21.62 2.87
N LEU A 55 14.47 -21.36 3.55
CA LEU A 55 14.38 -21.46 5.00
C LEU A 55 14.63 -22.90 5.48
N ARG A 56 14.14 -23.90 4.74
CA ARG A 56 14.43 -25.32 4.98
C ARG A 56 15.93 -25.63 4.91
N GLY A 57 16.63 -25.11 3.89
CA GLY A 57 18.08 -25.35 3.76
C GLY A 57 18.87 -24.85 4.97
N TYR A 58 18.42 -23.74 5.58
CA TYR A 58 19.03 -23.25 6.82
C TYR A 58 18.66 -24.10 8.04
N GLU A 59 17.39 -24.48 8.20
CA GLU A 59 16.95 -25.36 9.29
C GLU A 59 17.70 -26.71 9.29
N GLU A 60 17.88 -27.31 8.11
CA GLU A 60 18.68 -28.52 7.92
C GLU A 60 20.16 -28.28 8.30
N SER A 61 20.75 -27.16 7.86
CA SER A 61 22.15 -26.84 8.15
C SER A 61 22.43 -26.60 9.64
N PHE A 62 21.42 -26.11 10.38
CA PHE A 62 21.51 -25.81 11.80
C PHE A 62 20.94 -26.93 12.70
N GLY A 63 20.46 -28.03 12.13
CA GLY A 63 19.87 -29.15 12.89
C GLY A 63 18.58 -28.79 13.63
N ILE A 64 17.81 -27.83 13.09
CA ILE A 64 16.51 -27.37 13.61
C ILE A 64 15.39 -28.13 12.87
N ASP A 65 15.58 -29.41 12.60
CA ASP A 65 14.71 -30.27 11.79
C ASP A 65 13.72 -31.08 12.65
N LYS A 66 13.57 -30.72 13.93
CA LYS A 66 12.74 -31.44 14.90
C LYS A 66 11.72 -30.52 15.57
N PHE A 67 10.52 -31.05 15.69
CA PHE A 67 9.41 -30.46 16.44
C PHE A 67 9.30 -31.16 17.80
N GLU A 68 9.24 -30.38 18.86
CA GLU A 68 9.18 -30.90 20.24
C GLU A 68 7.74 -31.25 20.67
N SER A 69 6.74 -30.81 19.90
CA SER A 69 5.33 -31.04 20.22
C SER A 69 4.44 -31.12 18.97
N ILE A 70 3.22 -31.66 19.15
CA ILE A 70 2.18 -31.64 18.11
C ILE A 70 1.75 -30.21 17.78
N SER A 71 1.80 -29.31 18.76
CA SER A 71 1.46 -27.90 18.55
C SER A 71 2.43 -27.24 17.57
N GLU A 72 3.73 -27.51 17.71
CA GLU A 72 4.73 -27.03 16.75
C GLU A 72 4.54 -27.64 15.35
N VAL A 73 4.14 -28.91 15.28
CA VAL A 73 3.78 -29.55 14.00
C VAL A 73 2.56 -28.87 13.39
N TYR A 74 1.55 -28.54 14.19
CA TYR A 74 0.37 -27.83 13.72
C TYR A 74 0.72 -26.45 13.15
N GLU A 75 1.52 -25.67 13.86
CA GLU A 75 1.97 -24.35 13.41
C GLU A 75 2.79 -24.45 12.12
N TYR A 76 3.70 -25.41 12.03
CA TYR A 76 4.44 -25.69 10.80
C TYR A 76 3.52 -26.01 9.61
N LEU A 77 2.51 -26.86 9.82
CA LEU A 77 1.59 -27.26 8.75
C LEU A 77 0.75 -26.07 8.27
N ILE A 78 0.22 -25.25 9.19
CA ILE A 78 -0.51 -24.03 8.83
C ILE A 78 0.40 -23.04 8.11
N ASP A 79 1.64 -22.84 8.59
CA ASP A 79 2.63 -21.97 7.97
C ASP A 79 2.99 -22.39 6.54
N CYS A 80 3.06 -23.70 6.30
CA CYS A 80 3.29 -24.28 4.98
C CYS A 80 2.02 -24.31 4.12
N GLY A 81 0.91 -23.75 4.61
CA GLY A 81 -0.36 -23.66 3.90
C GLY A 81 -1.09 -24.99 3.80
N TYR A 82 -0.96 -25.89 4.76
CA TYR A 82 -1.78 -27.11 4.81
C TYR A 82 -3.07 -26.87 5.59
N LYS A 83 -4.20 -27.37 5.05
CA LYS A 83 -5.50 -27.28 5.70
C LYS A 83 -5.68 -28.42 6.70
N VAL A 84 -5.48 -28.11 7.98
CA VAL A 84 -5.68 -29.05 9.07
C VAL A 84 -6.18 -28.32 10.31
N ALA A 85 -7.14 -28.89 11.04
CA ALA A 85 -7.55 -28.36 12.34
C ALA A 85 -6.73 -29.03 13.45
N SER A 86 -6.43 -28.31 14.54
CA SER A 86 -5.65 -28.84 15.67
C SER A 86 -6.21 -30.17 16.18
N ARG A 87 -7.53 -30.26 16.41
CA ARG A 87 -8.21 -31.50 16.82
C ARG A 87 -8.00 -32.65 15.84
N THR A 88 -8.07 -32.39 14.53
CA THR A 88 -7.83 -33.39 13.49
C THR A 88 -6.41 -33.93 13.56
N LEU A 89 -5.42 -33.08 13.83
CA LEU A 89 -4.02 -33.50 13.99
C LEU A 89 -3.84 -34.43 15.20
N TYR A 90 -4.47 -34.11 16.34
CA TYR A 90 -4.48 -34.99 17.51
C TYR A 90 -5.17 -36.33 17.25
N ASP A 91 -6.30 -36.32 16.54
CA ASP A 91 -7.02 -37.53 16.15
C ASP A 91 -6.19 -38.38 15.17
N HIS A 92 -5.49 -37.77 14.22
CA HIS A 92 -4.59 -38.44 13.28
C HIS A 92 -3.38 -39.06 13.98
N LYS A 93 -2.81 -38.38 14.98
CA LYS A 93 -1.80 -38.99 15.85
C LYS A 93 -2.35 -40.22 16.58
N LYS A 94 -3.54 -40.11 17.18
CA LYS A 94 -4.18 -41.23 17.89
C LYS A 94 -4.43 -42.44 16.97
N LYS A 95 -4.74 -42.17 15.69
CA LYS A 95 -4.93 -43.18 14.64
C LYS A 95 -3.62 -43.71 14.04
N GLY A 96 -2.47 -43.16 14.42
CA GLY A 96 -1.15 -43.58 13.95
C GLY A 96 -0.75 -43.04 12.58
N TYR A 97 -1.43 -42.02 12.05
CA TYR A 97 -1.07 -41.40 10.76
C TYR A 97 0.14 -40.47 10.87
N LEU A 98 0.34 -39.89 12.06
CA LEU A 98 1.52 -39.13 12.41
C LEU A 98 2.23 -39.83 13.56
N THR A 99 3.37 -40.46 13.27
CA THR A 99 4.18 -41.18 14.24
C THR A 99 5.38 -40.32 14.62
N GLY A 100 5.45 -39.89 15.88
CA GLY A 100 6.61 -39.22 16.44
C GLY A 100 7.28 -40.10 17.51
N SER A 101 8.61 -40.04 17.60
CA SER A 101 9.37 -40.74 18.62
C SER A 101 9.43 -39.92 19.90
N ASN A 102 8.92 -40.45 21.02
CA ASN A 102 8.88 -39.78 22.33
C ASN A 102 8.22 -38.39 22.33
N GLY A 103 7.22 -38.18 21.48
CA GLY A 103 6.53 -36.89 21.36
C GLY A 103 7.26 -35.85 20.51
N LYS A 104 8.44 -36.19 19.97
CA LYS A 104 9.18 -35.40 18.99
C LYS A 104 8.89 -35.89 17.58
N TYR A 105 8.88 -34.98 16.61
CA TYR A 105 8.62 -35.28 15.21
C TYR A 105 9.74 -34.71 14.36
N SER A 106 10.27 -35.50 13.44
CA SER A 106 11.18 -34.98 12.43
C SER A 106 10.39 -34.26 11.33
N LEU A 107 11.03 -33.29 10.68
CA LEU A 107 10.49 -32.62 9.51
C LEU A 107 10.07 -33.61 8.42
N ALA A 108 10.91 -34.60 8.14
CA ALA A 108 10.64 -35.63 7.14
C ALA A 108 9.37 -36.44 7.45
N GLU A 109 9.13 -36.82 8.71
CA GLU A 109 7.91 -37.52 9.12
C GLU A 109 6.66 -36.64 8.95
N VAL A 110 6.78 -35.34 9.26
CA VAL A 110 5.68 -34.39 9.14
C VAL A 110 5.35 -34.10 7.68
N GLU A 111 6.34 -33.93 6.81
CA GLU A 111 6.15 -33.72 5.38
C GLU A 111 5.57 -34.96 4.68
N ASP A 112 6.04 -36.16 5.04
CA ASP A 112 5.49 -37.43 4.53
C ASP A 112 4.02 -37.58 4.94
N TYR A 113 3.69 -37.29 6.21
CA TYR A 113 2.32 -37.23 6.69
C TYR A 113 1.49 -36.20 5.91
N ALA A 114 1.99 -34.97 5.78
CA ALA A 114 1.26 -33.88 5.15
C ALA A 114 0.94 -34.17 3.68
N SER A 115 1.92 -34.70 2.94
CA SER A 115 1.75 -35.05 1.53
C SER A 115 0.75 -36.18 1.29
N LYS A 116 0.60 -37.11 2.25
CA LYS A 116 -0.30 -38.26 2.15
C LYS A 116 -1.72 -37.97 2.61
N TYR A 117 -1.90 -37.13 3.63
CA TYR A 117 -3.16 -37.04 4.36
C TYR A 117 -3.76 -35.63 4.41
N LEU A 118 -3.02 -34.60 4.00
CA LEU A 118 -3.49 -33.22 4.06
C LEU A 118 -3.59 -32.59 2.68
N ASN A 119 -4.62 -31.77 2.52
CA ASN A 119 -4.74 -30.90 1.37
C ASN A 119 -3.97 -29.61 1.66
N LYS A 120 -3.10 -29.23 0.75
CA LYS A 120 -2.53 -27.88 0.76
C LYS A 120 -3.65 -26.90 0.40
N GLU A 121 -3.72 -25.76 1.07
CA GLU A 121 -4.44 -24.58 0.61
C GLU A 121 -3.80 -24.14 -0.71
N THR A 122 -4.21 -24.78 -1.79
CA THR A 122 -4.19 -24.11 -3.08
C THR A 122 -5.15 -22.94 -2.96
N ILE A 123 -4.64 -21.73 -3.18
CA ILE A 123 -5.48 -20.59 -3.54
C ILE A 123 -6.16 -21.03 -4.85
N ASN A 124 -7.33 -21.67 -4.72
CA ASN A 124 -8.12 -22.08 -5.86
C ASN A 124 -8.54 -20.80 -6.55
N THR A 125 -8.21 -20.71 -7.84
CA THR A 125 -8.54 -19.58 -8.72
C THR A 125 -10.04 -19.29 -8.82
N ASP A 126 -10.90 -20.18 -8.28
CA ASP A 126 -12.35 -20.05 -8.30
C ASP A 126 -12.95 -19.46 -7.00
N ASP A 127 -12.17 -19.31 -5.93
CA ASP A 127 -12.63 -18.74 -4.65
C ASP A 127 -12.23 -17.26 -4.47
N PHE A 128 -12.42 -16.45 -5.53
CA PHE A 128 -12.34 -14.99 -5.41
C PHE A 128 -13.41 -14.38 -4.48
N ASP A 129 -14.28 -15.23 -3.90
CA ASP A 129 -15.28 -14.89 -2.89
C ASP A 129 -15.02 -15.54 -1.51
N GLY A 130 -13.83 -16.16 -1.32
CA GLY A 130 -13.42 -16.99 -0.18
C GLY A 130 -13.05 -16.28 1.12
N LEU A 131 -13.62 -15.10 1.39
CA LEU A 131 -13.63 -14.58 2.75
C LEU A 131 -14.76 -15.30 3.50
N SER A 132 -14.49 -15.84 4.69
CA SER A 132 -15.58 -16.24 5.59
C SER A 132 -16.57 -15.08 5.72
N LEU A 133 -17.87 -15.33 5.89
CA LEU A 133 -18.84 -14.26 6.18
C LEU A 133 -18.37 -13.36 7.34
N VAL A 134 -17.61 -13.94 8.28
CA VAL A 134 -16.94 -13.22 9.38
C VAL A 134 -15.84 -12.28 8.87
N ASP A 135 -15.03 -12.71 7.90
CA ASP A 135 -13.94 -11.91 7.34
C ASP A 135 -14.48 -10.80 6.42
N LYS A 136 -15.52 -11.07 5.62
CA LYS A 136 -16.23 -10.03 4.85
C LYS A 136 -16.83 -8.98 5.77
N LYS A 137 -17.43 -9.41 6.89
CA LYS A 137 -17.99 -8.50 7.90
C LYS A 137 -16.90 -7.69 8.60
N ASN A 138 -15.79 -8.31 8.98
CA ASN A 138 -14.66 -7.63 9.62
C ASN A 138 -14.03 -6.59 8.68
N LEU A 139 -13.88 -6.92 7.40
CA LEU A 139 -13.38 -5.97 6.39
C LEU A 139 -14.33 -4.79 6.20
N ALA A 140 -15.64 -5.05 6.08
CA ALA A 140 -16.65 -3.99 6.00
C ALA A 140 -16.68 -3.11 7.27
N GLU A 141 -16.49 -3.71 8.46
CA GLU A 141 -16.40 -2.96 9.71
C GLU A 141 -15.12 -2.10 9.78
N ILE A 142 -13.99 -2.61 9.29
CA ILE A 142 -12.74 -1.85 9.20
C ILE A 142 -12.90 -0.69 8.22
N GLU A 143 -13.46 -0.94 7.04
CA GLU A 143 -13.71 0.10 6.03
C GLU A 143 -14.63 1.19 6.58
N LEU A 144 -15.70 0.80 7.26
CA LEU A 144 -16.64 1.74 7.87
C LEU A 144 -15.98 2.54 9.01
N LYS A 145 -15.09 1.93 9.80
CA LYS A 145 -14.28 2.65 10.80
C LYS A 145 -13.31 3.63 10.16
N ASN A 146 -12.66 3.25 9.06
CA ASN A 146 -11.75 4.12 8.33
C ASN A 146 -12.48 5.33 7.75
N LEU A 147 -13.64 5.13 7.10
CA LEU A 147 -14.48 6.21 6.58
C LEU A 147 -14.98 7.15 7.68
N ARG A 148 -15.31 6.60 8.87
CA ARG A 148 -15.67 7.43 10.04
C ARG A 148 -14.48 8.23 10.55
N ALA A 149 -13.30 7.60 10.65
CA ALA A 149 -12.09 8.28 11.08
C ALA A 149 -11.71 9.41 10.11
N GLU A 150 -11.84 9.19 8.81
CA GLU A 150 -11.62 10.20 7.78
C GLU A 150 -12.60 11.37 7.90
N ARG A 151 -13.90 11.08 8.07
CA ARG A 151 -14.91 12.13 8.30
C ARG A 151 -14.65 12.94 9.55
N GLU A 152 -14.29 12.27 10.65
CA GLU A 152 -13.94 12.94 11.91
C GLU A 152 -12.70 13.82 11.72
N GLN A 153 -11.70 13.33 10.99
CA GLN A 153 -10.49 14.09 10.69
C GLN A 153 -10.80 15.34 9.85
N ILE A 154 -11.67 15.22 8.84
CA ILE A 154 -12.14 16.36 8.04
C ILE A 154 -12.88 17.37 8.92
N ALA A 155 -13.78 16.92 9.80
CA ALA A 155 -14.51 17.80 10.72
C ALA A 155 -13.58 18.51 11.71
N ILE A 156 -12.55 17.81 12.20
CA ILE A 156 -11.50 18.40 13.05
C ILE A 156 -10.71 19.47 12.27
N ASP A 157 -10.34 19.18 11.02
CA ASP A 157 -9.58 20.12 10.20
C ASP A 157 -10.43 21.34 9.77
N GLU A 158 -11.74 21.16 9.56
CA GLU A 158 -12.71 22.25 9.38
C GLU A 158 -12.81 23.11 10.65
N ALA A 159 -12.99 22.50 11.82
CA ALA A 159 -13.07 23.21 13.11
C ALA A 159 -11.78 23.96 13.47
N ARG A 160 -10.63 23.44 13.00
CA ARG A 160 -9.31 24.09 13.14
C ARG A 160 -9.08 25.19 12.09
N GLY A 161 -10.03 25.44 11.19
CA GLY A 161 -9.92 26.45 10.13
C GLY A 161 -8.85 26.12 9.09
N ARG A 162 -8.46 24.83 8.94
CA ARG A 162 -7.45 24.41 7.97
C ARG A 162 -8.02 24.17 6.58
N LEU A 163 -9.33 23.97 6.48
CA LEU A 163 -10.03 23.76 5.23
C LEU A 163 -10.67 25.06 4.76
N ILE A 164 -10.53 25.34 3.47
CA ILE A 164 -11.21 26.45 2.79
C ILE A 164 -12.37 25.89 1.97
N SER A 165 -13.50 26.60 1.96
CA SER A 165 -14.64 26.19 1.15
C SER A 165 -14.28 26.20 -0.33
N ARG A 166 -14.74 25.18 -1.04
CA ARG A 166 -14.55 25.07 -2.50
C ARG A 166 -15.13 26.28 -3.24
N ASP A 167 -16.26 26.82 -2.79
CA ASP A 167 -16.88 28.00 -3.40
C ASP A 167 -15.98 29.24 -3.32
N ILE A 168 -15.19 29.35 -2.24
CA ILE A 168 -14.21 30.45 -2.07
C ILE A 168 -13.06 30.26 -3.05
N VAL A 169 -12.54 29.03 -3.16
CA VAL A 169 -11.48 28.68 -4.11
C VAL A 169 -11.94 28.96 -5.55
N ASP A 170 -13.14 28.50 -5.91
CA ASP A 170 -13.69 28.64 -7.26
C ASP A 170 -13.91 30.12 -7.61
N ARG A 171 -14.40 30.92 -6.66
CA ARG A 171 -14.56 32.37 -6.83
C ARG A 171 -13.22 33.07 -7.03
N GLU A 172 -12.22 32.73 -6.23
CA GLU A 172 -10.87 33.29 -6.39
C GLU A 172 -10.24 32.90 -7.72
N PHE A 173 -10.40 31.65 -8.11
CA PHE A 173 -9.90 31.17 -9.39
C PHE A 173 -10.56 31.88 -10.57
N ALA A 174 -11.89 32.06 -10.52
CA ALA A 174 -12.63 32.82 -11.53
C ALA A 174 -12.18 34.28 -11.61
N SER A 175 -11.99 34.94 -10.46
CA SER A 175 -11.49 36.32 -10.37
C SER A 175 -10.12 36.47 -11.03
N ARG A 176 -9.21 35.54 -10.75
CA ARG A 176 -7.85 35.51 -11.34
C ARG A 176 -7.87 35.32 -12.85
N ILE A 177 -8.76 34.46 -13.35
CA ILE A 177 -8.92 34.23 -14.79
C ILE A 177 -9.43 35.49 -15.48
N GLU A 178 -10.38 36.22 -14.90
CA GLU A 178 -10.89 37.46 -15.48
C GLU A 178 -9.81 38.56 -15.60
N VAL A 179 -8.88 38.65 -14.64
CA VAL A 179 -7.73 39.58 -14.73
C VAL A 179 -6.86 39.24 -15.94
N ILE A 180 -6.50 37.97 -16.12
CA ILE A 180 -5.67 37.52 -17.25
C ILE A 180 -6.40 37.76 -18.57
N LYS A 181 -7.69 37.40 -18.65
CA LYS A 181 -8.52 37.59 -19.83
C LYS A 181 -8.55 39.05 -20.27
N ARG A 182 -8.77 39.99 -19.34
CA ARG A 182 -8.73 41.43 -19.62
C ARG A 182 -7.37 41.87 -20.17
N LEU A 183 -6.27 41.45 -19.53
CA LEU A 183 -4.92 41.80 -19.98
C LEU A 183 -4.62 41.25 -21.39
N LEU A 184 -5.11 40.05 -21.71
CA LEU A 184 -4.98 39.48 -23.06
C LEU A 184 -5.82 40.24 -24.10
N GLN A 185 -7.02 40.69 -23.75
CA GLN A 185 -7.85 41.53 -24.62
C GLN A 185 -7.19 42.88 -24.91
N GLU A 186 -6.60 43.53 -23.90
CA GLU A 186 -5.81 44.76 -24.09
C GLU A 186 -4.61 44.55 -25.02
N GLN A 187 -3.99 43.35 -24.98
CA GLN A 187 -2.91 43.00 -25.91
C GLN A 187 -3.42 42.76 -27.34
N GLU A 188 -4.57 42.11 -27.50
CA GLU A 188 -5.19 41.90 -28.81
C GLU A 188 -5.44 43.23 -29.54
N GLU A 189 -5.89 44.26 -28.80
CA GLU A 189 -6.14 45.59 -29.35
C GLU A 189 -4.85 46.37 -29.65
N SER A 190 -3.82 46.25 -28.81
CA SER A 190 -2.62 47.08 -28.88
C SER A 190 -1.51 46.51 -29.77
N LEU A 191 -1.35 45.18 -29.82
CA LEU A 191 -0.28 44.53 -30.57
C LEU A 191 -0.28 44.84 -32.07
N PRO A 192 -1.41 44.79 -32.82
CA PRO A 192 -1.39 45.06 -34.25
C PRO A 192 -0.81 46.44 -34.60
N VAL A 193 -1.08 47.44 -33.76
CA VAL A 193 -0.55 48.81 -33.92
C VAL A 193 0.93 48.87 -33.59
N LEU A 194 1.36 48.20 -32.52
CA LEU A 194 2.76 48.19 -32.07
C LEU A 194 3.70 47.42 -33.01
N LEU A 195 3.18 46.39 -33.70
CA LEU A 195 3.95 45.54 -34.60
C LEU A 195 4.04 46.08 -36.03
N ALA A 196 3.20 47.06 -36.39
CA ALA A 196 3.15 47.60 -37.75
C ALA A 196 4.50 48.22 -38.16
N GLY A 197 5.06 47.73 -39.28
CA GLY A 197 6.32 48.23 -39.85
C GLY A 197 7.59 47.86 -39.07
N LYS A 198 7.50 46.95 -38.11
CA LYS A 198 8.64 46.48 -37.30
C LYS A 198 9.40 45.33 -37.96
N SER A 199 10.69 45.26 -37.71
CA SER A 199 11.52 44.11 -38.09
C SER A 199 11.20 42.89 -37.22
N GLU A 200 11.56 41.69 -37.69
CA GLU A 200 11.30 40.45 -36.95
C GLU A 200 11.92 40.45 -35.55
N SER A 201 13.11 41.03 -35.38
CA SER A 201 13.76 41.16 -34.07
C SER A 201 12.96 42.06 -33.13
N GLU A 202 12.52 43.22 -33.61
CA GLU A 202 11.71 44.16 -32.82
C GLU A 202 10.35 43.55 -32.46
N ILE A 203 9.73 42.79 -33.36
CA ILE A 203 8.48 42.07 -33.11
C ILE A 203 8.65 41.08 -31.94
N ARG A 204 9.74 40.30 -31.94
CA ARG A 204 10.03 39.36 -30.85
C ARG A 204 10.24 40.08 -29.52
N ASP A 205 10.97 41.19 -29.52
CA ASP A 205 11.22 42.00 -28.32
C ASP A 205 9.92 42.60 -27.77
N ILE A 206 9.03 43.09 -28.64
CA ILE A 206 7.71 43.63 -28.26
C ILE A 206 6.82 42.54 -27.64
N ILE A 207 6.76 41.36 -28.25
CA ILE A 207 5.97 40.23 -27.73
C ILE A 207 6.52 39.76 -26.38
N ALA A 208 7.85 39.63 -26.25
CA ALA A 208 8.49 39.24 -25.00
C ALA A 208 8.25 40.27 -23.88
N GLY A 209 8.32 41.56 -24.21
CA GLY A 209 7.99 42.65 -23.28
C GLY A 209 6.53 42.63 -22.86
N SER A 210 5.62 42.35 -23.79
CA SER A 210 4.17 42.26 -23.53
C SER A 210 3.83 41.08 -22.62
N TYR A 211 4.44 39.92 -22.85
CA TYR A 211 4.31 38.78 -21.95
C TYR A 211 4.79 39.11 -20.53
N LYS A 212 5.97 39.74 -20.42
CA LYS A 212 6.52 40.18 -19.12
C LYS A 212 5.57 41.16 -18.42
N TYR A 213 5.00 42.12 -19.15
CA TYR A 213 4.04 43.07 -18.63
C TYR A 213 2.77 42.39 -18.09
N ILE A 214 2.20 41.42 -18.83
CA ILE A 214 1.03 40.66 -18.37
C ILE A 214 1.34 39.95 -17.05
N MET A 215 2.48 39.27 -16.97
CA MET A 215 2.87 38.52 -15.77
C MET A 215 3.12 39.44 -14.57
N GLU A 216 3.76 40.59 -14.78
CA GLU A 216 3.99 41.60 -13.73
C GLU A 216 2.69 42.25 -13.26
N SER A 217 1.79 42.57 -14.19
CA SER A 217 0.50 43.20 -13.89
C SER A 217 -0.43 42.23 -13.14
N TYR A 218 -0.50 40.98 -13.59
CA TYR A 218 -1.21 39.92 -12.87
C TYR A 218 -0.66 39.73 -11.45
N SER A 219 0.67 39.70 -11.29
CA SER A 219 1.30 39.58 -9.97
C SER A 219 0.95 40.77 -9.07
N ARG A 220 0.98 42.02 -9.58
CA ARG A 220 0.62 43.21 -8.79
C ARG A 220 -0.85 43.22 -8.37
N GLU A 221 -1.75 42.84 -9.27
CA GLU A 221 -3.17 42.76 -8.97
C GLU A 221 -3.45 41.67 -7.93
N LEU A 222 -2.75 40.53 -7.98
CA LEU A 222 -2.82 39.49 -6.93
C LEU A 222 -2.49 40.04 -5.54
N PHE A 223 -1.41 40.83 -5.40
CA PHE A 223 -1.01 41.40 -4.11
C PHE A 223 -2.02 42.43 -3.59
N LYS A 224 -2.62 43.25 -4.46
CA LYS A 224 -3.67 44.20 -4.05
C LYS A 224 -4.94 43.48 -3.56
N THR A 225 -5.34 42.39 -4.21
CA THR A 225 -6.50 41.59 -3.76
C THR A 225 -6.25 40.91 -2.41
N GLN A 226 -5.01 40.52 -2.09
CA GLN A 226 -4.65 39.97 -0.78
C GLN A 226 -4.74 41.00 0.36
N GLU A 227 -4.22 42.22 0.15
CA GLU A 227 -4.27 43.27 1.18
C GLU A 227 -5.71 43.68 1.55
N VAL A 228 -6.63 43.68 0.57
CA VAL A 228 -8.05 43.99 0.79
C VAL A 228 -8.76 42.86 1.55
N GLN A 229 -8.39 41.60 1.30
CA GLN A 229 -8.95 40.44 2.02
C GLN A 229 -8.46 40.37 3.46
N ASP A 230 -7.18 40.63 3.71
CA ASP A 230 -6.60 40.67 5.07
C ASP A 230 -7.18 41.84 5.90
N ALA A 231 -7.51 42.96 5.26
CA ALA A 231 -8.18 44.09 5.90
C ALA A 231 -9.67 43.81 6.23
N ALA A 232 -10.35 42.98 5.43
CA ALA A 232 -11.75 42.59 5.65
C ALA A 232 -11.91 41.38 6.60
N GLY A 233 -10.87 40.55 6.75
CA GLY A 233 -10.88 39.32 7.55
C GLY A 233 -10.57 39.50 9.04
N ASN A 234 -10.04 40.64 9.47
CA ASN A 234 -9.70 40.93 10.89
C ASN A 234 -10.85 41.57 11.69
N GLY A 235 -12.09 41.38 11.24
CA GLY A 235 -13.31 41.95 11.84
C GLY A 235 -14.29 40.90 12.34
N ILE A 236 -13.84 39.86 13.04
CA ILE A 236 -14.66 39.00 13.92
C ILE A 236 -13.86 38.64 15.16
#